data_AF-A0A2V9HJV7-F1
#
_entry.id   AF-A0A2V9HJV7-F1
#
_cell.length_a   1.000
_cell.length_b   1.000
_cell.length_c   1.000
_cell.angle_alpha   90.00
_cell.angle_beta   90.00
_cell.angle_gamma   90.00
#
_symmetry.space_group_name_H-M   'P 1'
#
loop_
_entity.id
_entity.type
_entity.pdbx_description
1 polymer ?
#
loop_
_entity_poly.entity_id
_entity_poly.type
_entity_poly.pdbx_seq_one_letter_code
_entity_poly.pdbx_strand_id
1 'polypeptide(L)' 'MTKISRRMLSAKAEQFTESVIREMTRLALKHGAVNLSQGFPDFAAPEEIKESARRAIADDINQYAITWGAKP' A
#
# COMPACT_ATOMS: atom_id res chain seq x y z
N MET A 1 -0.40 -43.88 15.43
CA MET A 1 0.73 -43.07 14.93
C MET A 1 0.15 -41.80 14.30
N THR A 2 0.17 -40.69 15.03
CA THR A 2 -0.43 -39.42 14.58
C THR A 2 0.63 -38.65 13.78
N LYS A 3 0.41 -38.48 12.47
CA LYS A 3 1.26 -37.62 11.62
C LYS A 3 1.13 -36.18 12.11
N ILE A 4 2.18 -35.65 12.72
CA ILE A 4 2.30 -34.22 12.98
C ILE A 4 2.49 -33.55 11.61
N SER A 5 1.42 -33.00 11.06
CA SER A 5 1.49 -32.14 9.87
C SER A 5 2.35 -30.93 10.22
N ARG A 6 3.48 -30.77 9.53
CA ARG A 6 4.41 -29.65 9.75
C ARG A 6 3.69 -28.37 9.33
N ARG A 7 3.49 -27.43 10.26
CA ARG A 7 3.04 -26.07 9.91
C ARG A 7 3.96 -25.51 8.83
N MET A 8 3.40 -25.19 7.66
CA MET A 8 4.15 -24.63 6.52
C MET A 8 4.52 -23.16 6.75
N LEU A 9 3.81 -22.48 7.64
CA LEU A 9 4.01 -21.07 7.98
C LEU A 9 4.57 -20.93 9.39
N SER A 10 5.30 -19.84 9.62
CA SER A 10 5.70 -19.46 10.98
C SER A 10 4.47 -19.05 11.80
N ALA A 11 4.53 -19.24 13.11
CA ALA A 11 3.44 -18.85 14.00
C ALA A 11 3.11 -17.34 13.91
N LYS A 12 4.07 -16.49 13.53
CA LYS A 12 3.86 -15.05 13.29
C LYS A 12 3.09 -14.79 12.00
N ALA A 13 3.43 -15.49 10.93
CA ALA A 13 2.76 -15.31 9.64
C ALA A 13 1.27 -15.71 9.72
N GLU A 14 0.94 -16.72 10.53
CA GLU A 14 -0.45 -17.16 10.74
C GLU A 14 -1.33 -16.17 11.52
N GLN A 15 -0.75 -15.13 12.13
CA GLN A 15 -1.51 -14.12 12.87
C GLN A 15 -2.05 -13.01 11.96
N PHE A 16 -1.56 -12.89 10.72
CA PHE A 16 -2.04 -11.88 9.79
C PHE A 16 -3.40 -12.26 9.20
N THR A 17 -4.33 -11.31 9.21
CA THR A 17 -5.67 -11.44 8.64
C THR A 17 -5.91 -10.35 7.60
N GLU A 18 -7.05 -10.40 6.92
CA GLU A 18 -7.42 -9.37 5.95
C GLU A 18 -7.59 -7.99 6.62
N SER A 19 -7.15 -6.94 5.92
CA SER A 19 -7.42 -5.56 6.31
C SER A 19 -8.91 -5.22 6.15
N VAL A 20 -9.54 -4.76 7.24
CA VAL A 20 -10.93 -4.28 7.25
C VAL A 20 -11.16 -3.17 6.23
N ILE A 21 -10.20 -2.25 6.02
CA ILE A 21 -10.31 -1.17 5.03
C ILE A 21 -10.48 -1.72 3.60
N ARG A 22 -9.76 -2.80 3.30
CA ARG A 22 -9.85 -3.48 1.99
C ARG A 22 -11.18 -4.21 1.84
N GLU A 23 -11.63 -4.89 2.89
CA GLU A 23 -12.94 -5.55 2.90
C GLU A 23 -14.08 -4.54 2.67
N MET A 24 -14.06 -3.41 3.38
CA MET A 24 -15.05 -2.35 3.24
C MET A 24 -15.04 -1.73 1.84
N THR A 25 -13.87 -1.58 1.22
CA THR A 25 -13.75 -1.15 -0.18
C THR A 25 -14.49 -2.10 -1.13
N ARG A 26 -14.32 -3.42 -0.97
CA ARG A 26 -15.01 -4.42 -1.80
C ARG A 26 -16.52 -4.39 -1.61
N LEU A 27 -16.99 -4.22 -0.37
CA LEU A 27 -18.42 -4.09 -0.07
C LEU A 27 -19.01 -2.81 -0.67
N ALA A 28 -18.33 -1.67 -0.51
CA ALA A 28 -18.76 -0.41 -1.09
C ALA A 28 -18.90 -0.49 -2.61
N LEU A 29 -17.91 -1.06 -3.30
CA LEU A 29 -17.96 -1.30 -4.75
C LEU A 29 -19.10 -2.26 -5.15
N LYS A 30 -19.28 -3.36 -4.42
CA LYS A 30 -20.34 -4.34 -4.69
C LYS A 30 -21.74 -3.72 -4.59
N HIS A 31 -21.93 -2.77 -3.69
CA HIS A 31 -23.23 -2.17 -3.39
C HIS A 31 -23.40 -0.75 -3.95
N GLY A 32 -22.41 -0.21 -4.67
CA GLY A 32 -22.44 1.16 -5.16
C GLY A 32 -22.50 2.21 -4.04
N ALA A 33 -21.96 1.90 -2.86
CA ALA A 33 -22.02 2.77 -1.69
C ALA A 33 -20.84 3.76 -1.64
N VAL A 34 -21.03 4.88 -0.93
CA VAL A 34 -19.94 5.83 -0.64
C VAL A 34 -18.94 5.17 0.31
N ASN A 35 -17.65 5.20 -0.04
CA ASN A 35 -16.60 4.55 0.73
C ASN A 35 -15.86 5.54 1.63
N LEU A 36 -16.26 5.60 2.91
CA LEU A 36 -15.58 6.41 3.93
C LEU A 36 -14.52 5.64 4.73
N SER A 37 -14.20 4.41 4.32
CA SER A 37 -13.19 3.57 5.00
C SER A 37 -11.77 3.83 4.49
N GLN A 38 -11.62 4.41 3.30
CA GLN A 38 -10.31 4.71 2.70
C GLN A 38 -9.72 5.97 3.31
N GLY A 39 -8.47 5.88 3.75
CA GLY A 39 -7.71 7.00 4.32
C GLY A 39 -6.84 7.75 3.30
N PHE A 40 -7.12 7.63 1.99
CA PHE A 40 -6.41 8.37 0.95
C PHE A 40 -7.35 9.39 0.28
N PRO A 41 -6.82 10.52 -0.24
CA PRO A 41 -7.64 11.54 -0.89
C PRO A 41 -8.39 11.04 -2.12
N ASP A 42 -9.64 11.49 -2.28
CA ASP A 42 -10.45 11.31 -3.50
C ASP A 42 -10.32 12.50 -4.47
N PHE A 43 -9.38 13.40 -4.20
CA PHE A 43 -9.05 14.57 -5.02
C PHE A 43 -7.61 14.53 -5.54
N ALA A 44 -7.33 15.32 -6.56
CA ALA A 44 -6.02 15.38 -7.18
C ALA A 44 -4.95 15.98 -6.24
N ALA A 45 -3.71 15.50 -6.37
CA ALA A 45 -2.56 16.11 -5.70
C ALA A 45 -2.35 17.58 -6.16
N PRO A 46 -1.77 18.45 -5.32
CA PRO A 46 -1.38 19.81 -5.71
C PRO A 46 -0.43 19.81 -6.92
N GLU A 47 -0.54 20.82 -7.79
CA GLU A 47 0.22 20.86 -9.04
C GLU A 47 1.73 20.95 -8.83
N GLU A 48 2.17 21.67 -7.78
CA GLU A 48 3.58 21.80 -7.40
C GLU A 48 4.24 20.44 -7.12
N ILE A 49 3.47 19.50 -6.54
CA ILE A 49 3.93 18.13 -6.27
C ILE A 49 4.07 17.36 -7.58
N LYS A 50 3.11 17.50 -8.51
CA LYS A 50 3.17 16.84 -9.81
C LYS A 50 4.34 17.33 -10.65
N GLU A 51 4.57 18.65 -10.69
CA GLU A 51 5.70 19.24 -11.40
C GLU A 51 7.03 18.76 -10.84
N SER A 52 7.17 18.73 -9.51
CA SER A 52 8.38 18.25 -8.85
C SER A 52 8.67 16.79 -9.17
N ALA A 53 7.64 15.94 -9.20
CA ALA A 53 7.78 14.54 -9.61
C ALA A 53 8.18 14.41 -11.09
N ARG A 54 7.58 15.19 -12.00
CA ARG A 54 7.93 15.20 -13.43
C ARG A 54 9.38 15.61 -13.65
N ARG A 55 9.83 16.67 -12.98
CA ARG A 55 11.22 17.13 -13.03
C ARG A 55 12.21 16.07 -12.53
N ALA A 56 11.94 15.43 -11.39
CA ALA A 56 12.83 14.38 -10.87
C ALA A 56 13.01 13.20 -11.84
N ILE A 57 11.95 12.85 -12.59
CA ILE A 57 12.02 11.85 -13.66
C ILE A 57 12.85 12.37 -14.85
N ALA A 58 12.61 13.62 -15.27
CA ALA A 58 13.33 14.23 -16.39
C ALA A 58 14.82 14.44 -16.12
N ASP A 59 15.21 14.64 -14.86
CA ASP A 59 16.59 14.81 -14.41
C ASP A 59 17.33 13.45 -14.23
N ASP A 60 16.73 12.34 -14.66
CA ASP A 60 17.29 10.98 -14.61
C ASP A 60 17.76 10.53 -13.22
N ILE A 61 17.05 10.95 -12.16
CA ILE A 61 17.31 10.55 -10.76
C ILE A 61 16.82 9.11 -10.51
N ASN A 62 17.49 8.15 -11.15
CA ASN A 62 17.05 6.74 -11.24
C ASN A 62 17.91 5.78 -10.39
N GLN A 63 18.99 6.27 -9.78
CA GLN A 63 19.90 5.44 -8.97
C GLN A 63 19.41 5.28 -7.55
N TYR A 64 19.91 4.24 -6.89
CA TYR A 64 19.58 3.95 -5.50
C TYR A 64 19.84 5.16 -4.60
N ALA A 65 18.84 5.49 -3.77
CA ALA A 65 19.02 6.39 -2.66
C ALA A 65 19.87 5.74 -1.56
N ILE A 66 20.37 6.55 -0.63
CA ILE A 66 21.03 6.03 0.57
C ILE A 66 19.97 5.39 1.50
N THR A 67 20.43 4.57 2.44
CA THR A 67 19.58 3.82 3.39
C THR A 67 18.54 4.68 4.11
N TRP A 68 18.84 5.96 4.34
CA TRP A 68 18.00 6.88 5.11
C TRP A 68 17.05 7.75 4.26
N GLY A 69 17.04 7.55 2.93
CA GLY A 69 16.21 8.32 1.99
C GLY A 69 17.04 9.15 1.00
N ALA A 70 16.36 9.80 0.06
CA ALA A 70 17.01 10.73 -0.86
C ALA A 70 17.67 11.89 -0.07
N LYS A 71 18.77 12.43 -0.59
CA LYS A 71 19.41 13.63 0.01
C LYS A 71 18.44 14.83 -0.14
N PRO A 72 18.39 15.74 0.86
CA PRO A 72 17.59 16.96 0.78
C PRO A 72 17.95 17.84 -0.42
#